data_AF-A0A847ZYX5-F1
#
_entry.id   AF-A0A847ZYX5-F1
#
_cell.length_a   1.000
_cell.length_b   1.000
_cell.length_c   1.000
_cell.angle_alpha   90.00
_cell.angle_beta   90.00
_cell.angle_gamma   90.00
#
_symmetry.space_group_name_H-M   'P 1'
#
loop_
_entity.id
_entity.type
_entity.pdbx_description
1 polymer ?
#
loop_
_entity_poly.entity_id
_entity_poly.type
_entity_poly.pdbx_seq_one_letter_code
_entity_poly.pdbx_strand_id
1 'polypeptide(L)' 'MTISSSGLKSGDHLYLIDGSGYIFRAYHALPPLTRKSDGLPVGAVQGFCNMLW' A
#
# COMPACT_ATOMS: atom_id res chain seq x y z
N MET A 1 12.21 -24.50 7.07
CA MET A 1 11.81 -23.53 6.03
C MET A 1 13.02 -22.64 5.77
N THR A 2 13.83 -22.96 4.77
CA THR A 2 15.05 -22.19 4.47
C THR A 2 14.68 -21.08 3.49
N ILE A 3 14.85 -19.82 3.90
CA ILE A 3 14.63 -18.67 3.01
C ILE A 3 15.90 -18.52 2.18
N SER A 4 15.85 -18.88 0.90
CA SER A 4 16.90 -18.54 -0.06
C SER A 4 16.71 -17.08 -0.46
N SER A 5 17.63 -16.19 -0.06
CA SER A 5 17.66 -14.81 -0.54
C SER A 5 18.59 -14.72 -1.76
N SER A 6 18.03 -14.62 -2.96
CA SER A 6 18.78 -14.17 -4.12
C SER A 6 19.04 -12.67 -3.99
N GLY A 7 20.31 -12.26 -4.04
CA GLY A 7 20.68 -10.83 -4.02
C GLY A 7 20.23 -10.07 -5.26
N LEU A 8 20.10 -8.75 -5.14
CA LEU A 8 19.80 -7.84 -6.24
C LEU A 8 20.90 -7.92 -7.32
N LYS A 9 20.48 -7.97 -8.57
CA LYS A 9 21.35 -8.04 -9.76
C LYS A 9 21.41 -6.69 -10.45
N SER A 10 22.40 -6.55 -11.33
CA SER A 10 22.47 -5.39 -12.22
C SER A 10 21.23 -5.37 -13.13
N GLY A 11 20.51 -4.25 -13.13
CA GLY A 11 19.24 -4.08 -13.83
C GLY A 11 17.98 -4.28 -12.98
N ASP A 12 18.10 -4.70 -11.72
CA ASP A 12 16.95 -4.78 -10.81
C ASP A 12 16.54 -3.39 -10.30
N HIS A 13 15.23 -3.16 -10.18
CA HIS A 13 14.66 -1.93 -9.63
C HIS A 13 14.14 -2.20 -8.21
N LEU A 14 14.73 -1.53 -7.22
CA LEU A 14 14.33 -1.62 -5.82
C LEU A 14 13.66 -0.32 -5.38
N TYR A 15 12.43 -0.43 -4.88
CA TYR A 15 11.70 0.69 -4.28
C TYR A 15 11.47 0.42 -2.78
N LEU A 16 11.87 1.36 -1.94
CA LEU A 16 11.60 1.31 -0.49
C LEU A 16 10.46 2.29 -0.19
N ILE A 17 9.42 1.79 0.48
CA ILE A 17 8.23 2.57 0.83
C ILE A 17 8.01 2.47 2.33
N ASP A 18 7.82 3.62 3.00
CA ASP A 18 7.34 3.66 4.37
C ASP A 18 5.86 3.29 4.42
N GLY A 19 5.54 2.01 4.62
CA GLY A 19 4.16 1.54 4.64
C GLY A 19 3.27 2.26 5.66
N SER A 20 3.82 2.66 6.82
CA SER A 20 3.07 3.25 7.92
C SER A 20 2.67 4.71 7.67
N GLY A 21 3.60 5.54 7.22
CA GLY A 21 3.30 6.90 6.80
C GLY A 21 2.44 6.90 5.54
N TYR A 22 2.65 5.93 4.64
CA TYR A 22 1.90 5.83 3.39
C TYR A 22 0.42 5.50 3.60
N ILE A 23 0.10 4.56 4.50
CA ILE A 23 -1.31 4.24 4.84
C ILE A 23 -1.99 5.40 5.57
N PHE A 24 -1.26 6.14 6.42
CA PHE A 24 -1.80 7.30 7.11
C PHE A 24 -2.16 8.42 6.13
N ARG A 25 -1.28 8.73 5.18
CA ARG A 25 -1.59 9.69 4.12
C ARG A 25 -2.77 9.24 3.26
N ALA A 26 -2.83 7.96 2.91
CA ALA A 26 -3.94 7.39 2.14
C ALA A 26 -5.30 7.62 2.82
N TYR A 27 -5.35 7.43 4.15
CA TYR A 27 -6.57 7.62 4.93
C TYR A 27 -7.08 9.06 4.91
N HIS A 28 -6.18 10.04 4.92
CA HIS A 28 -6.54 11.47 4.97
C HIS A 28 -6.66 12.16 3.60
N ALA A 29 -6.23 11.52 2.51
CA ALA A 29 -6.20 12.13 1.18
C ALA A 29 -7.56 12.12 0.46
N LEU A 30 -8.47 11.22 0.83
CA LEU A 30 -9.75 11.01 0.15
C LEU A 30 -10.93 11.34 1.08
N PRO A 31 -12.10 11.73 0.54
CA PRO A 31 -13.32 11.81 1.33
C PRO A 31 -13.64 10.44 1.96
N PRO A 32 -14.45 10.38 3.05
CA PRO A 32 -14.81 9.11 3.68
C PRO A 32 -15.43 8.14 2.68
N LEU A 33 -14.69 7.08 2.33
CA LEU A 33 -15.15 6.03 1.44
C LEU A 33 -15.57 4.81 2.25
N THR A 34 -16.82 4.41 2.06
CA THR A 34 -17.39 3.22 2.67
C THR A 34 -17.82 2.23 1.59
N ARG A 35 -17.70 0.94 1.91
CA ARG A 35 -18.21 -0.12 1.05
C ARG A 35 -19.74 -0.11 1.10
N LYS A 36 -20.39 -0.14 -0.06
CA LYS A 36 -21.85 -0.01 -0.17
C LYS A 36 -22.65 -1.14 0.50
N SER A 37 -22.09 -2.34 0.62
CA SER A 37 -22.81 -3.52 1.13
C SER A 37 -22.99 -3.53 2.65
N ASP A 38 -22.05 -2.98 3.40
CA ASP A 38 -22.00 -3.08 4.87
C ASP A 38 -21.48 -1.80 5.55
N GLY A 39 -21.18 -0.75 4.80
CA GLY A 39 -20.74 0.53 5.32
C GLY A 39 -19.30 0.54 5.85
N LEU A 40 -18.51 -0.53 5.66
CA LEU A 40 -17.16 -0.58 6.19
C LEU A 40 -16.27 0.51 5.56
N PRO A 41 -15.54 1.32 6.35
CA PRO A 41 -14.56 2.26 5.81
C PRO A 41 -13.44 1.53 5.07
N VAL A 42 -13.19 1.93 3.82
CA VAL A 42 -12.18 1.31 2.94
C VAL A 42 -11.21 2.32 2.32
N GLY A 43 -11.36 3.61 2.63
CA GLY A 43 -10.59 4.70 2.01
C GLY A 43 -9.07 4.57 2.18
N ALA A 44 -8.58 4.16 3.35
CA ALA A 44 -7.14 3.97 3.57
C ALA A 44 -6.53 2.93 2.63
N VAL A 45 -7.17 1.75 2.56
CA VAL A 45 -6.67 0.63 1.74
C VAL A 45 -6.77 0.98 0.26
N GLN A 46 -7.89 1.59 -0.17
CA GLN A 46 -8.06 1.99 -1.56
C GLN A 46 -7.07 3.08 -1.98
N GLY A 47 -6.86 4.10 -1.15
CA GLY A 47 -5.86 5.14 -1.41
C GLY A 47 -4.44 4.59 -1.45
N PHE A 48 -4.12 3.65 -0.55
CA PHE A 48 -2.80 3.02 -0.51
C PHE A 48 -2.50 2.25 -1.80
N CYS A 49 -3.43 1.40 -2.24
CA CYS A 49 -3.27 0.65 -3.49
C CYS A 49 -3.19 1.58 -4.72
N ASN A 50 -3.98 2.66 -4.76
CA ASN A 50 -3.96 3.61 -5.87
C ASN A 50 -2.64 4.38 -5.99
N MET A 51 -1.94 4.65 -4.89
CA MET A 51 -0.65 5.35 -4.94
C MET A 51 0.51 4.44 -5.38
N LEU A 52 0.35 3.11 -5.28
CA LEU A 52 1.35 2.11 -5.67
C LEU A 52 1.27 1.68 -7.14
N TRP A 53 0.18 2.03 -7.83
CA TRP A 53 -0.07 1.70 -9.23
C TRP A 53 0.64 2.68 -10.17
#